data_AF-A0A0B7A6Q6-F1
#
_entry.id   AF-A0A0B7A6Q6-F1
#
_cell.length_a   1.000
_cell.length_b   1.000
_cell.length_c   1.000
_cell.angle_alpha   90.00
_cell.angle_beta   90.00
_cell.angle_gamma   90.00
#
_symmetry.space_group_name_H-M   'P 1'
#
loop_
_entity.id
_entity.type
_entity.pdbx_description
1 polymer ?
#
loop_
_entity_poly.entity_id
_entity_poly.type
_entity_poly.pdbx_seq_one_letter_code
_entity_poly.pdbx_strand_id
1 'polypeptide(L)' 'DGMVFFDSSPIRLYYKDGRLYGQLQTATHMWTVNTPDFRTGVWQRVELTWHPREGLIMFIDGQRVGGQTYPTEQTSN' A
#
# COMPACT_ATOMS: atom_id res chain seq x y z
N ASP A 1 -5.18 -15.15 8.96
CA ASP A 1 -6.31 -14.66 8.13
C ASP A 1 -6.04 -13.25 7.66
N GLY A 2 -6.33 -12.94 6.39
CA GLY A 2 -6.11 -11.62 5.79
C GLY A 2 -7.42 -11.05 5.24
N MET A 3 -7.62 -9.75 5.41
CA MET A 3 -8.81 -9.03 4.92
C MET A 3 -8.38 -8.01 3.88
N VAL A 4 -9.00 -8.06 2.69
CA VAL A 4 -8.80 -7.09 1.59
C VAL A 4 -9.92 -6.07 1.63
N PHE A 5 -9.58 -4.79 1.59
CA PHE A 5 -10.55 -3.69 1.66
C PHE A 5 -10.93 -3.15 0.28
N PHE A 6 -9.99 -3.17 -0.67
CA PHE A 6 -10.19 -2.70 -2.04
C PHE A 6 -9.26 -3.47 -2.98
N ASP A 7 -9.82 -4.03 -4.05
CA ASP A 7 -9.09 -4.69 -5.13
C ASP A 7 -9.57 -4.10 -6.46
N SER A 8 -8.74 -3.26 -7.06
CA SER A 8 -8.80 -2.97 -8.48
C SER A 8 -7.48 -3.47 -9.05
N SER A 9 -7.46 -4.04 -10.26
CA SER A 9 -6.32 -4.84 -10.73
C SER A 9 -4.92 -4.20 -10.65
N PRO A 10 -4.70 -2.87 -10.52
CA PRO A 10 -3.39 -2.31 -10.19
C PRO A 10 -3.17 -1.92 -8.71
N ILE A 11 -4.17 -1.86 -7.84
CA ILE A 11 -4.05 -1.38 -6.45
C ILE A 11 -4.71 -2.34 -5.46
N ARG A 12 -3.97 -2.74 -4.42
CA ARG A 12 -4.48 -3.54 -3.30
C ARG A 12 -4.24 -2.85 -1.98
N LEU A 13 -5.25 -2.88 -1.11
CA LEU A 13 -5.14 -2.48 0.28
C LEU A 13 -5.66 -3.61 1.18
N TYR A 14 -4.81 -4.11 2.06
CA TYR A 14 -5.17 -5.23 2.94
C TYR A 14 -4.49 -5.11 4.31
N TYR A 15 -5.12 -5.68 5.34
CA TYR A 15 -4.56 -5.74 6.69
C TYR A 15 -4.18 -7.17 7.04
N LYS A 16 -2.95 -7.35 7.53
CA LYS A 16 -2.37 -8.65 7.87
C LYS A 16 -1.31 -8.46 8.95
N ASP A 17 -1.24 -9.38 9.91
CA ASP A 17 -0.19 -9.45 10.94
C ASP A 17 0.06 -8.12 11.67
N GLY A 18 -1.02 -7.40 12.00
CA GLY A 18 -0.93 -6.13 12.73
C GLY A 18 -0.53 -4.92 11.87
N ARG A 19 -0.55 -5.05 10.54
CA ARG A 19 -0.07 -4.01 9.62
C ARG A 19 -1.03 -3.82 8.46
N LEU A 20 -1.19 -2.56 8.06
CA LEU A 20 -1.88 -2.20 6.83
C LEU A 20 -0.87 -2.17 5.69
N TYR A 21 -1.18 -2.89 4.60
CA TYR A 21 -0.38 -2.96 3.38
C TYR A 21 -1.10 -2.25 2.24
N GLY A 22 -0.39 -1.38 1.54
CA GLY A 22 -0.79 -0.80 0.27
C GLY A 22 0.15 -1.26 -0.83
N GLN A 23 -0.40 -1.82 -1.90
CA GLN A 23 0.37 -2.26 -3.06
C GLN A 23 -0.14 -1.59 -4.32
N LEU A 24 0.79 -1.20 -5.17
CA LEU A 24 0.53 -0.76 -6.54
C LEU A 24 1.35 -1.61 -7.49
N GLN A 25 0.70 -2.25 -8.46
CA GLN A 25 1.34 -3.08 -9.48
C GLN A 25 1.13 -2.49 -10.87
N THR A 26 2.15 -2.63 -11.70
CA THR A 26 2.13 -2.41 -13.15
C THR A 26 2.44 -3.75 -13.83
N ALA A 27 2.62 -3.76 -15.16
CA ALA A 27 2.99 -4.99 -15.85
C ALA A 27 4.37 -5.54 -15.43
N THR A 28 5.32 -4.68 -15.04
CA THR A 28 6.72 -5.06 -14.81
C THR A 28 7.25 -4.70 -13.43
N HIS A 29 6.48 -3.95 -12.65
CA HIS A 29 6.94 -3.38 -11.38
C HIS A 29 5.85 -3.42 -10.32
N MET A 30 6.26 -3.62 -9.07
CA MET A 30 5.40 -3.55 -7.89
C MET A 30 6.02 -2.65 -6.81
N TRP A 31 5.17 -1.82 -6.22
CA TRP A 31 5.45 -1.08 -5.00
C TRP A 31 4.59 -1.63 -3.87
N THR A 32 5.16 -1.76 -2.68
CA THR A 32 4.55 -2.19 -1.43
C THR A 32 5.00 -1.25 -0.31
N VAL A 33 4.03 -0.60 0.33
CA VAL A 33 4.22 0.16 1.56
C VAL A 33 3.39 -0.51 2.66
N ASN A 34 3.90 -0.52 3.89
CA ASN A 34 3.16 -1.03 5.02
C ASN A 34 3.46 -0.25 6.30
N THR A 35 2.49 -0.20 7.21
CA THR A 35 2.59 0.52 8.49
C THR A 35 1.86 -0.25 9.60
N PRO A 36 2.37 -0.20 10.86
CA PRO A 36 1.61 -0.62 12.03
C PRO A 36 0.67 0.47 12.57
N ASP A 37 0.70 1.68 12.02
CA ASP A 37 0.02 2.86 12.59
C ASP A 37 -1.50 2.88 12.34
N PHE A 38 -2.02 1.88 11.62
CA PHE A 38 -3.45 1.69 11.40
C PHE A 38 -4.11 1.07 12.64
N ARG A 39 -5.16 1.71 13.14
CA ARG A 39 -5.91 1.30 14.32
C ARG A 39 -7.21 0.63 13.89
N THR A 40 -7.41 -0.60 14.31
CA THR A 40 -8.65 -1.32 14.07
C THR A 40 -9.78 -0.77 14.94
N GLY A 41 -11.02 -0.88 14.45
CA GLY A 41 -12.22 -0.47 15.20
C GLY A 41 -12.53 1.03 15.19
N VAL A 42 -11.77 1.84 14.44
CA VAL A 42 -12.03 3.28 14.25
C VAL A 42 -11.98 3.65 12.77
N TRP A 43 -12.77 4.65 12.37
CA TRP A 43 -12.66 5.23 11.04
C TRP A 43 -11.36 6.01 10.92
N GLN A 44 -10.61 5.75 9.86
CA GLN A 44 -9.41 6.50 9.51
C GLN A 44 -9.39 6.74 8.01
N ARG A 45 -8.86 7.89 7.60
CA ARG A 45 -8.63 8.18 6.19
C ARG A 45 -7.29 7.57 5.78
N VAL A 46 -7.34 6.59 4.89
CA VAL A 46 -6.14 5.99 4.28
C VAL A 46 -5.99 6.53 2.87
N GLU A 47 -4.84 7.12 2.57
CA GLU A 47 -4.52 7.64 1.23
C GLU A 47 -3.27 6.95 0.71
N LEU A 48 -3.34 6.45 -0.52
CA LEU A 48 -2.18 5.99 -1.28
C LEU A 48 -1.93 7.01 -2.40
N THR A 49 -0.70 7.49 -2.50
CA THR A 49 -0.26 8.38 -3.58
C THR A 49 0.94 7.76 -4.27
N TRP A 50 1.03 7.92 -5.59
CA TRP A 50 2.08 7.30 -6.37
C TRP A 50 2.57 8.21 -7.49
N HIS A 51 3.88 8.17 -7.73
CA HIS A 51 4.52 8.77 -8.89
C HIS A 51 5.63 7.83 -9.38
N PRO A 52 5.82 7.61 -10.70
CA PRO A 52 6.76 6.62 -11.22
C PRO A 52 8.24 6.84 -10.84
N ARG A 53 8.62 8.07 -10.45
CA ARG A 53 9.98 8.38 -9.97
C ARG A 53 10.10 8.53 -8.45
N GLU A 54 9.01 8.88 -7.76
CA GLU A 54 9.03 9.12 -6.30
C GLU A 54 8.55 7.88 -5.52
N GLY A 55 7.83 7.00 -6.20
CA GLY A 55 7.29 5.76 -5.68
C GLY A 55 5.94 5.90 -5.01
N LEU A 56 5.59 4.90 -4.19
CA LEU A 56 4.32 4.77 -3.48
C LEU A 56 4.45 5.30 -2.06
N ILE A 57 3.52 6.14 -1.62
CA ILE A 57 3.48 6.71 -0.27
C ILE A 57 2.10 6.45 0.33
N MET A 58 2.08 6.06 1.61
CA MET A 58 0.86 5.90 2.39
C MET A 58 0.73 7.02 3.42
N PHE A 59 -0.50 7.50 3.57
CA PHE A 59 -0.89 8.43 4.63
C PHE A 59 -2.06 7.86 5.44
N ILE A 60 -2.04 8.13 6.76
CA ILE A 60 -3.16 7.90 7.67
C ILE A 60 -3.55 9.25 8.26
N ASP A 61 -4.81 9.63 8.08
CA ASP A 61 -5.37 10.90 8.55
C ASP A 61 -4.55 12.13 8.08
N GLY A 62 -3.95 12.02 6.88
CA GLY A 62 -3.11 13.04 6.26
C GLY A 62 -1.64 13.04 6.71
N GLN A 63 -1.25 12.14 7.63
CA GLN A 63 0.15 12.00 8.06
C GLN A 63 0.84 10.88 7.27
N ARG A 64 2.04 11.15 6.75
CA ARG A 64 2.85 10.17 6.01
C ARG A 64 3.34 9.08 6.97
N VAL A 65 2.93 7.84 6.73
CA VAL A 65 3.26 6.67 7.58
C VAL A 65 4.26 5.71 6.93
N GLY A 66 4.55 5.90 5.63
CA GLY A 66 5.56 5.10 4.95
C GLY A 66 5.61 5.37 3.46
N GLY A 67 6.60 4.78 2.79
CA GLY A 67 6.66 4.75 1.34
C GLY A 67 7.77 3.85 0.82
N GLN A 68 7.70 3.53 -0.47
CA GLN A 68 8.73 2.83 -1.21
C GLN A 68 9.00 3.60 -2.50
N THR A 69 10.23 4.06 -2.68
CA THR A 69 10.65 4.80 -3.88
C THR A 69 10.86 3.87 -5.07
N TYR A 70 11.70 2.84 -4.89
CA TYR A 70 12.10 1.94 -5.95
C TYR A 70 11.21 0.68 -5.96
N PRO A 71 10.57 0.34 -7.10
CA PRO A 71 9.79 -0.88 -7.20
C PRO A 71 10.67 -2.13 -7.13
N THR A 72 10.02 -3.26 -6.85
CA THR A 72 10.56 -4.58 -7.19
C THR A 72 10.10 -4.96 -8.60
N GLU A 73 10.97 -5.60 -9.38
CA GLU A 73 10.55 -6.16 -10.67
C GLU A 73 9.53 -7.29 -10.47
N GLN A 74 8.55 -7.32 -11.35
CA GLN A 74 7.60 -8.41 -11.44
C GLN A 74 8.16 -9.42 -12.45
N THR A 75 8.76 -10.49 -11.95
CA THR A 75 9.12 -11.62 -12.82
C THR A 75 7.84 -12.22 -13.37
N SER A 76 7.64 -12.08 -14.68
CA SER A 76 6.68 -12.90 -15.42
C SER A 76 7.09 -14.36 -15.21
N ASN A 77 6.23 -15.15 -14.54
CA ASN A 77 6.34 -16.60 -14.56
C ASN A 77 6.08 -17.14 -15.96
#